data_AF-A0A523YVH0-F1
#
_entry.id   AF-A0A523YVH0-F1
#
_cell.length_a   1.000
_cell.length_b   1.000
_cell.length_c   1.000
_cell.angle_alpha   90.00
_cell.angle_beta   90.00
_cell.angle_gamma   90.00
#
_symmetry.space_group_name_H-M   'P 1'
#
loop_
_entity.id
_entity.type
_entity.pdbx_description
1 polymer ?
#
loop_
_entity_poly.entity_id
_entity_poly.type
_entity_poly.pdbx_seq_one_letter_code
_entity_poly.pdbx_strand_id
1 'polypeptide(L)'
;MKGNRGLMLLVIALIAGGLLVFYFTYFVKEGEKQPIFQEEGKRELSEAKDIITKLPTIPAPKEKLEEVLGEKEVESKAMGVENECQKMERDLKEFFTYLDKKDYIRGLRIGEDTFNRFTKIIRNLSLDPPIPAGEGFDYDMIIKNIYHFYRALDLKDLKFIKLILKNETDTMEINLALFYKWLMSSNECGQKEGLPPTLDILYRYAGFLVNSIGGRAYLFRRETRLRLLLYYYSLLIIHEADKKKMNSFGVDITPFLEPLAEEIGNYQFLYFRKEYAGRLIDLKNYYLKKRRIS
;
A
#
# COMPACT_ATOMS: atom_id res chain seq x y z
N MET A 1 36.70 50.09 -16.79
CA MET A 1 35.68 49.23 -17.44
C MET A 1 34.30 49.62 -16.91
N LYS A 2 33.54 50.43 -17.67
CA LYS A 2 32.17 50.81 -17.30
C LYS A 2 31.27 49.59 -17.49
N GLY A 3 30.99 48.90 -16.38
CA GLY A 3 30.22 47.66 -16.34
C GLY A 3 28.81 47.85 -16.91
N ASN A 4 28.41 46.88 -17.72
CA ASN A 4 27.22 46.85 -18.56
C ASN A 4 25.93 46.70 -17.73
N ARG A 5 25.64 47.67 -16.85
CA ARG A 5 24.48 47.68 -15.94
C ARG A 5 23.16 47.55 -16.70
N GLY A 6 23.09 48.08 -17.93
CA GLY A 6 21.94 47.90 -18.81
C GLY A 6 21.69 46.45 -19.21
N LEU A 7 22.75 45.69 -19.50
CA LEU A 7 22.64 44.27 -19.86
C LEU A 7 22.16 43.43 -18.67
N MET A 8 22.66 43.71 -17.47
CA MET A 8 22.22 43.04 -16.23
C MET A 8 20.73 43.29 -15.93
N LEU A 9 20.25 44.51 -16.11
CA LEU A 9 18.82 44.83 -15.92
C LEU A 9 17.94 44.13 -16.96
N LEU A 10 18.42 43.99 -18.20
CA LEU A 10 17.70 43.30 -19.27
C LEU A 10 17.58 41.79 -18.99
N VAL A 11 18.64 41.16 -18.49
CA VAL A 11 18.63 39.74 -18.09
C VAL A 11 17.67 39.51 -16.92
N ILE A 12 17.68 40.40 -15.91
CA ILE A 12 16.76 40.29 -14.76
C ILE A 12 15.30 40.44 -15.22
N ALA A 13 15.02 41.38 -16.12
CA ALA A 13 13.67 41.58 -16.66
C ALA A 13 13.16 40.35 -17.44
N LEU A 14 14.03 39.68 -18.21
CA LEU A 14 13.68 38.46 -18.93
C LEU A 14 13.40 37.28 -17.99
N ILE A 15 14.19 37.14 -16.92
CA ILE A 15 13.98 36.09 -15.90
C ILE A 15 12.67 36.34 -15.15
N ALA A 16 12.40 37.59 -14.73
CA ALA A 16 11.17 37.95 -14.05
C ALA A 16 9.93 37.75 -14.96
N GLY A 17 10.03 38.13 -16.24
CA GLY A 17 8.99 37.89 -17.23
C GLY A 17 8.72 36.39 -17.45
N GLY A 18 9.78 35.58 -17.55
CA GLY A 18 9.65 34.11 -17.67
C GLY A 18 8.99 33.47 -16.45
N LEU A 19 9.33 33.93 -15.24
CA LEU A 19 8.72 33.45 -13.99
C LEU A 19 7.25 33.88 -13.87
N LEU A 20 6.89 35.09 -14.32
CA LEU A 20 5.50 35.56 -14.37
C LEU A 20 4.67 34.72 -15.36
N VAL A 21 5.17 34.49 -16.57
CA VAL A 21 4.49 33.65 -17.57
C VAL A 21 4.34 32.22 -17.06
N PHE A 22 5.36 31.67 -16.42
CA PHE A 22 5.28 30.34 -15.79
C PHE A 22 4.24 30.30 -14.67
N TYR A 23 4.22 31.31 -13.80
CA TYR A 23 3.24 31.39 -12.71
C TYR A 23 1.80 31.46 -13.25
N PHE A 24 1.54 32.34 -14.23
CA PHE A 24 0.21 32.46 -14.83
C PHE A 24 -0.22 31.22 -15.62
N THR A 25 0.68 30.59 -16.38
CA THR A 25 0.32 29.40 -17.16
C THR A 25 0.13 28.14 -16.32
N TYR A 26 0.86 28.03 -15.20
CA TYR A 26 0.82 26.85 -14.33
C TYR A 26 -0.24 26.96 -13.23
N PHE A 27 -0.41 28.13 -12.60
CA PHE A 27 -1.33 28.29 -11.45
C PHE A 27 -2.71 28.84 -11.81
N VAL A 28 -2.89 29.63 -12.87
CA VAL A 28 -4.22 30.15 -13.25
C VAL A 28 -5.06 29.09 -13.97
N LYS A 29 -4.43 28.05 -14.54
CA LYS A 29 -5.14 26.96 -15.21
C LYS A 29 -5.76 25.92 -14.26
N GLU A 30 -5.47 25.99 -12.95
CA GLU A 30 -6.11 25.17 -11.90
C GLU A 30 -7.28 25.90 -11.20
N GLY A 31 -7.58 27.16 -11.57
CA GLY A 31 -8.64 27.98 -10.94
C GLY A 31 -10.07 27.80 -11.50
N GLU A 32 -10.26 27.08 -12.59
CA GLU A 32 -11.59 26.89 -13.22
C GLU A 32 -12.03 25.43 -13.26
N LYS A 33 -12.13 24.76 -12.10
CA LYS A 33 -13.07 23.63 -11.90
C LYS A 33 -13.48 23.54 -10.42
N GLN A 34 -14.43 24.36 -10.01
CA GLN A 34 -15.33 23.98 -8.92
C GLN A 34 -16.56 23.31 -9.53
N PRO A 35 -16.84 22.02 -9.28
CA PRO A 35 -18.17 21.50 -9.48
C PRO A 35 -19.05 21.89 -8.28
N ILE A 36 -20.17 22.53 -8.59
CA ILE A 36 -21.31 22.77 -7.72
C ILE A 36 -21.78 21.40 -7.19
N PHE A 37 -21.49 21.11 -5.92
CA PHE A 37 -21.97 19.91 -5.23
C PHE A 37 -23.06 20.30 -4.24
N GLN A 38 -24.27 20.56 -4.73
CA GLN A 38 -25.45 20.73 -3.89
C GLN A 38 -26.72 20.72 -4.75
N GLU A 39 -27.13 19.57 -5.27
CA GLU A 39 -28.56 19.28 -5.54
C GLU A 39 -28.86 17.83 -5.92
N GLU A 40 -27.91 17.05 -6.46
CA GLU A 40 -28.17 15.66 -6.88
C GLU A 40 -28.28 14.66 -5.70
N GLY A 41 -27.54 14.86 -4.61
CA GLY A 41 -27.55 13.94 -3.46
C GLY A 41 -28.88 13.88 -2.68
N LYS A 42 -29.80 14.85 -2.87
CA LYS A 42 -31.13 14.81 -2.23
C LYS A 42 -32.13 13.95 -3.00
N ARG A 43 -31.98 13.77 -4.31
CA ARG A 43 -32.86 12.89 -5.10
C ARG A 43 -32.50 11.42 -4.91
N GLU A 44 -31.21 11.07 -4.93
CA GLU A 44 -30.77 9.69 -4.70
C GLU A 44 -31.06 9.20 -3.27
N LEU A 45 -30.98 10.08 -2.25
CA LEU A 45 -31.34 9.72 -0.88
C LEU A 45 -32.84 9.54 -0.68
N SER A 46 -33.67 10.23 -1.48
CA SER A 46 -35.14 10.08 -1.46
C SER A 46 -35.57 8.80 -2.16
N GLU A 47 -34.99 8.47 -3.32
CA GLU A 47 -35.26 7.23 -4.04
C GLU A 47 -34.76 6.00 -3.27
N ALA A 48 -33.59 6.06 -2.62
CA ALA A 48 -33.08 4.97 -1.79
C ALA A 48 -33.93 4.73 -0.52
N LYS A 49 -34.54 5.77 0.07
CA LYS A 49 -35.42 5.64 1.24
C LYS A 49 -36.77 5.01 0.89
N ASP A 50 -37.30 5.28 -0.29
CA ASP A 50 -38.56 4.67 -0.75
C ASP A 50 -38.38 3.18 -1.11
N ILE A 51 -37.18 2.77 -1.52
CA ILE A 51 -36.85 1.36 -1.81
C ILE A 51 -36.68 0.55 -0.50
N ILE A 52 -36.05 1.12 0.52
CA ILE A 52 -35.84 0.44 1.82
C ILE A 52 -37.15 0.24 2.59
N THR A 53 -38.15 1.10 2.38
CA THR A 53 -39.44 1.04 3.10
C THR A 53 -40.41 0.00 2.51
N LYS A 54 -40.09 -0.61 1.36
CA LYS A 54 -41.00 -1.56 0.64
C LYS A 54 -40.52 -3.00 0.55
N LEU A 55 -39.41 -3.40 1.18
CA LEU A 55 -39.02 -4.81 1.24
C LEU A 55 -39.65 -5.52 2.45
N PRO A 56 -40.32 -6.68 2.28
CA PRO A 56 -40.86 -7.46 3.37
C PRO A 56 -39.74 -8.08 4.22
N THR A 57 -39.93 -8.03 5.54
CA THR A 57 -39.08 -8.66 6.56
C THR A 57 -39.11 -10.18 6.40
N ILE A 58 -38.00 -10.78 5.97
CA ILE A 58 -37.83 -12.25 5.95
C ILE A 58 -37.00 -12.65 7.19
N PRO A 59 -37.54 -13.48 8.10
CA PRO A 59 -36.80 -13.98 9.25
C PRO A 59 -35.75 -15.02 8.83
N ALA A 60 -34.62 -15.02 9.53
CA ALA A 60 -33.48 -15.90 9.29
C ALA A 60 -33.83 -17.40 9.46
N PRO A 61 -33.51 -18.28 8.49
CA PRO A 61 -33.61 -19.72 8.68
C PRO A 61 -32.25 -20.33 9.06
N LYS A 62 -32.11 -20.73 10.32
CA LYS A 62 -31.24 -21.84 10.74
C LYS A 62 -32.00 -23.13 10.47
N GLU A 63 -31.83 -23.72 9.30
CA GLU A 63 -32.13 -25.15 8.98
C GLU A 63 -32.05 -25.34 7.46
N LYS A 64 -30.84 -25.56 6.94
CA LYS A 64 -30.63 -26.26 5.66
C LYS A 64 -29.17 -26.71 5.48
N LEU A 65 -28.61 -27.32 6.53
CA LEU A 65 -27.29 -27.95 6.48
C LEU A 65 -27.37 -29.49 6.30
N GLU A 66 -28.56 -30.07 6.12
CA GLU A 66 -28.72 -31.54 6.09
C GLU A 66 -29.32 -32.12 4.79
N GLU A 67 -29.61 -31.32 3.76
CA GLU A 67 -30.29 -31.81 2.54
C GLU A 67 -29.42 -31.80 1.26
N VAL A 68 -28.09 -31.89 1.40
CA VAL A 68 -27.18 -32.12 0.25
C VAL A 68 -26.18 -33.25 0.53
N LEU A 69 -26.51 -34.13 1.49
CA LEU A 69 -25.90 -35.46 1.63
C LEU A 69 -26.68 -36.45 0.76
N GLY A 70 -26.48 -36.36 -0.55
CA GLY A 70 -26.89 -37.37 -1.52
C GLY A 70 -25.66 -38.08 -2.05
N GLU A 71 -25.47 -39.34 -1.63
CA GLU A 71 -24.46 -40.24 -2.20
C GLU A 71 -24.66 -40.36 -3.71
N LYS A 72 -23.69 -39.84 -4.46
CA LYS A 72 -23.35 -40.36 -5.79
C LYS A 72 -21.85 -40.59 -5.79
N GLU A 73 -21.48 -41.87 -5.83
CA GLU A 73 -20.14 -42.31 -6.17
C GLU A 73 -19.76 -41.71 -7.52
N VAL A 74 -18.95 -40.66 -7.47
CA VAL A 74 -18.18 -40.18 -8.62
C VAL A 74 -16.75 -40.58 -8.31
N GLU A 75 -16.29 -41.54 -9.10
CA GLU A 75 -14.94 -42.07 -9.20
C GLU A 75 -13.90 -40.96 -8.95
N SER A 76 -13.27 -41.03 -7.77
CA SER A 76 -12.33 -40.04 -7.31
C SER A 76 -11.03 -40.15 -8.11
N LYS A 77 -10.85 -39.27 -9.09
CA LYS A 77 -9.50 -38.78 -9.37
C LYS A 77 -8.99 -38.18 -8.07
N ALA A 78 -7.96 -38.79 -7.50
CA ALA A 78 -7.26 -38.30 -6.32
C ALA A 78 -6.77 -36.85 -6.57
N MET A 79 -7.60 -35.87 -6.24
CA MET A 79 -7.19 -34.49 -6.05
C MET A 79 -6.41 -34.48 -4.75
N GLY A 80 -5.08 -34.44 -4.85
CA GLY A 80 -4.21 -34.22 -3.70
C GLY A 80 -4.64 -32.97 -2.94
N VAL A 81 -4.63 -33.06 -1.61
CA VAL A 81 -4.95 -31.93 -0.72
C VAL A 81 -4.00 -30.77 -1.05
N GLU A 82 -4.58 -29.69 -1.59
CA GLU A 82 -3.95 -28.39 -1.83
C GLU A 82 -3.19 -27.89 -0.59
N ASN A 83 -1.85 -27.91 -0.52
CA ASN A 83 -1.15 -27.21 0.57
C ASN A 83 -1.36 -25.69 0.43
N GLU A 84 -1.75 -24.99 1.50
CA GLU A 84 -1.94 -23.53 1.55
C GLU A 84 -0.77 -22.73 0.95
N CYS A 85 0.46 -23.22 1.10
CA CYS A 85 1.65 -22.61 0.49
C CYS A 85 1.63 -22.64 -1.04
N GLN A 86 1.18 -23.75 -1.63
CA GLN A 86 1.08 -23.91 -3.07
C GLN A 86 -0.04 -23.03 -3.64
N LYS A 87 -1.17 -22.95 -2.93
CA LYS A 87 -2.29 -22.08 -3.28
C LYS A 87 -1.86 -20.62 -3.32
N MET A 88 -1.17 -20.16 -2.29
CA MET A 88 -0.65 -18.79 -2.22
C MET A 88 0.37 -18.48 -3.32
N GLU A 89 1.30 -19.40 -3.59
CA GLU A 89 2.28 -19.24 -4.68
C GLU A 89 1.57 -19.15 -6.05
N ARG A 90 0.50 -19.93 -6.23
CA ARG A 90 -0.33 -19.89 -7.44
C ARG A 90 -1.12 -18.58 -7.57
N ASP A 91 -1.85 -18.17 -6.53
CA ASP A 91 -2.62 -16.91 -6.53
C ASP A 91 -1.71 -15.71 -6.87
N LEU A 92 -0.48 -15.71 -6.31
CA LEU A 92 0.52 -14.70 -6.61
C LEU A 92 0.94 -14.74 -8.09
N LYS A 93 1.29 -15.91 -8.63
CA LYS A 93 1.67 -16.05 -10.05
C LYS A 93 0.53 -15.71 -11.00
N GLU A 94 -0.71 -16.03 -10.65
CA GLU A 94 -1.89 -15.69 -11.44
C GLU A 94 -2.08 -14.17 -11.54
N PHE A 95 -1.86 -13.43 -10.45
CA PHE A 95 -1.89 -11.97 -10.47
C PHE A 95 -0.87 -11.39 -11.47
N PHE A 96 0.38 -11.88 -11.48
CA PHE A 96 1.37 -11.41 -12.45
C PHE A 96 1.09 -11.87 -13.88
N THR A 97 0.56 -13.09 -14.05
CA THR A 97 0.10 -13.57 -15.37
C THR A 97 -1.04 -12.71 -15.92
N TYR A 98 -1.91 -12.20 -15.04
CA TYR A 98 -2.92 -11.22 -15.39
C TYR A 98 -2.29 -9.87 -15.81
N LEU A 99 -1.27 -9.39 -15.09
CA LEU A 99 -0.55 -8.15 -15.42
C LEU A 99 0.16 -8.23 -16.78
N ASP A 100 0.74 -9.37 -17.15
CA ASP A 100 1.40 -9.60 -18.45
C ASP A 100 0.46 -9.38 -19.65
N LYS A 101 -0.86 -9.54 -19.42
CA LYS A 101 -1.88 -9.34 -20.45
C LYS A 101 -2.30 -7.89 -20.64
N LYS A 102 -1.89 -6.98 -19.76
CA LYS A 102 -2.36 -5.59 -19.74
C LYS A 102 -1.54 -4.68 -20.65
N ASP A 103 -2.22 -3.82 -21.39
CA ASP A 103 -1.59 -2.92 -22.36
C ASP A 103 -0.64 -1.91 -21.71
N TYR A 104 -0.98 -1.41 -20.52
CA TYR A 104 -0.13 -0.48 -19.78
C TYR A 104 1.17 -1.13 -19.27
N ILE A 105 1.20 -2.46 -19.10
CA ILE A 105 2.42 -3.22 -18.80
C ILE A 105 3.20 -3.51 -20.08
N ARG A 106 2.53 -4.00 -21.13
CA ARG A 106 3.16 -4.29 -22.42
C ARG A 106 3.85 -3.06 -23.02
N GLY A 107 3.28 -1.88 -22.84
CA GLY A 107 3.87 -0.60 -23.25
C GLY A 107 5.23 -0.27 -22.63
N LEU A 108 5.58 -0.87 -21.48
CA LEU A 108 6.88 -0.68 -20.84
C LEU A 108 8.02 -1.46 -21.51
N ARG A 109 7.70 -2.46 -22.36
CA ARG A 109 8.68 -3.32 -23.04
C ARG A 109 9.72 -3.88 -22.05
N ILE A 110 9.22 -4.48 -20.96
CA ILE A 110 10.04 -5.02 -19.86
C ILE A 110 10.99 -6.12 -20.37
N GLY A 111 10.57 -6.89 -21.39
CA GLY A 111 11.40 -7.92 -22.03
C GLY A 111 11.49 -9.24 -21.26
N GLU A 112 10.76 -9.35 -20.15
CA GLU A 112 10.60 -10.53 -19.31
C GLU A 112 9.19 -10.54 -18.71
N ASP A 113 8.77 -11.66 -18.13
CA ASP A 113 7.51 -11.78 -17.40
C ASP A 113 7.52 -10.91 -16.13
N THR A 114 6.34 -10.41 -15.76
CA THR A 114 6.22 -9.48 -14.63
C THR A 114 6.49 -10.14 -13.29
N PHE A 115 6.31 -11.46 -13.16
CA PHE A 115 6.66 -12.19 -11.94
C PHE A 115 8.18 -12.21 -11.72
N ASN A 116 8.96 -12.54 -12.76
CA ASN A 116 10.42 -12.50 -12.71
C ASN A 116 10.93 -11.07 -12.48
N ARG A 117 10.29 -10.06 -13.08
CA ARG A 117 10.61 -8.66 -12.78
C ARG A 117 10.36 -8.31 -11.32
N PHE A 118 9.22 -8.72 -10.78
CA PHE A 118 8.85 -8.51 -9.37
C PHE A 118 9.83 -9.18 -8.41
N THR A 119 10.19 -10.44 -8.65
CA THR A 119 11.17 -11.16 -7.80
C THR A 119 12.55 -10.48 -7.81
N LYS A 120 13.00 -9.97 -8.96
CA LYS A 120 14.22 -9.15 -9.06
C LYS A 120 14.13 -7.85 -8.25
N ILE A 121 13.01 -7.13 -8.34
CA ILE A 121 12.78 -5.92 -7.54
C ILE A 121 12.87 -6.23 -6.05
N ILE A 122 12.20 -7.29 -5.58
CA ILE A 122 12.23 -7.67 -4.16
C ILE A 122 13.66 -8.04 -3.72
N ARG A 123 14.43 -8.74 -4.57
CA ARG A 123 15.84 -9.05 -4.29
C ARG A 123 16.69 -7.79 -4.20
N ASN A 124 16.57 -6.86 -5.16
CA ASN A 124 17.33 -5.60 -5.15
C ASN A 124 17.02 -4.78 -3.89
N LEU A 125 15.74 -4.68 -3.51
CA LEU A 125 15.32 -4.02 -2.28
C LEU A 125 15.86 -4.71 -1.02
N SER A 126 16.04 -6.04 -1.06
CA SER A 126 16.55 -6.84 0.03
C SER A 126 18.07 -6.70 0.23
N LEU A 127 18.83 -6.33 -0.81
CA LEU A 127 20.29 -6.18 -0.75
C LEU A 127 20.73 -4.92 0.02
N ASP A 128 19.95 -3.85 -0.05
CA ASP A 128 20.23 -2.58 0.63
C ASP A 128 18.94 -2.09 1.33
N PRO A 129 18.57 -2.62 2.50
CA PRO A 129 17.36 -2.19 3.20
C PRO A 129 17.56 -0.84 3.90
N PRO A 130 16.52 0.00 3.99
CA PRO A 130 16.62 1.32 4.62
C PRO A 130 16.84 1.21 6.14
N ILE A 131 17.35 2.30 6.74
CA ILE A 131 17.51 2.39 8.19
C ILE A 131 16.32 3.16 8.78
N PRO A 132 15.49 2.52 9.64
CA PRO A 132 14.19 3.07 10.02
C PRO A 132 14.23 4.12 11.14
N ALA A 133 15.34 4.28 11.85
CA ALA A 133 15.45 5.19 13.00
C ALA A 133 16.85 5.80 13.12
N GLY A 134 16.97 6.87 13.91
CA GLY A 134 18.25 7.54 14.21
C GLY A 134 18.64 8.67 13.24
N GLU A 135 17.81 8.99 12.24
CA GLU A 135 18.17 9.95 11.20
C GLU A 135 18.27 11.39 11.71
N GLY A 136 17.67 11.70 12.87
CA GLY A 136 17.81 13.01 13.52
C GLY A 136 19.24 13.33 13.98
N PHE A 137 20.13 12.33 14.03
CA PHE A 137 21.53 12.49 14.44
C PHE A 137 22.52 12.38 13.28
N ASP A 138 22.06 12.00 12.08
CA ASP A 138 22.90 11.78 10.89
C ASP A 138 22.21 12.29 9.62
N TYR A 139 22.70 13.43 9.12
CA TYR A 139 22.20 14.04 7.88
C TYR A 139 22.37 13.15 6.65
N ASP A 140 23.45 12.35 6.58
CA ASP A 140 23.67 11.45 5.44
C ASP A 140 22.59 10.35 5.41
N MET A 141 22.14 9.92 6.59
CA MET A 141 21.04 8.96 6.71
C MET A 141 19.71 9.54 6.25
N ILE A 142 19.42 10.81 6.57
CA ILE A 142 18.23 11.51 6.05
C ILE A 142 18.24 11.49 4.51
N ILE A 143 19.36 11.87 3.90
CA ILE A 143 19.49 11.90 2.43
C ILE A 143 19.34 10.50 1.83
N LYS A 144 19.98 9.48 2.43
CA LYS A 144 19.82 8.08 1.99
C LYS A 144 18.36 7.64 2.04
N ASN A 145 17.64 7.91 3.13
CA ASN A 145 16.23 7.57 3.29
C ASN A 145 15.32 8.32 2.28
N ILE A 146 15.56 9.60 2.04
CA ILE A 146 14.78 10.39 1.07
C ILE A 146 14.91 9.80 -0.34
N TYR A 147 16.11 9.42 -0.75
CA TYR A 147 16.37 8.89 -2.09
C TYR A 147 16.36 7.36 -2.19
N HIS A 148 15.94 6.66 -1.14
CA HIS A 148 16.04 5.21 -1.01
C HIS A 148 15.60 4.44 -2.26
N PHE A 149 14.33 4.59 -2.67
CA PHE A 149 13.79 3.87 -3.82
C PHE A 149 14.45 4.25 -5.14
N TYR A 150 14.91 5.49 -5.32
CA TYR A 150 15.62 5.92 -6.53
C TYR A 150 17.05 5.35 -6.61
N ARG A 151 17.63 4.97 -5.47
CA ARG A 151 18.94 4.32 -5.39
C ARG A 151 18.84 2.81 -5.55
N ALA A 152 17.81 2.21 -4.96
CA ALA A 152 17.63 0.76 -4.96
C ALA A 152 16.97 0.22 -6.24
N LEU A 153 16.22 1.06 -6.98
CA LEU A 153 15.43 0.65 -8.14
C LEU A 153 15.79 1.45 -9.38
N ASP A 154 15.74 0.80 -10.55
CA ASP A 154 15.95 1.49 -11.82
C ASP A 154 14.69 2.28 -12.25
N LEU A 155 14.82 3.13 -13.28
CA LEU A 155 13.68 3.92 -13.76
C LEU A 155 12.54 3.05 -14.31
N LYS A 156 12.83 1.86 -14.85
CA LYS A 156 11.83 0.94 -15.38
C LYS A 156 11.04 0.29 -14.23
N ASP A 157 11.70 -0.10 -13.14
CA ASP A 157 11.10 -0.61 -11.90
C ASP A 157 10.14 0.41 -11.30
N LEU A 158 10.60 1.65 -11.16
CA LEU A 158 9.78 2.74 -10.61
C LEU A 158 8.54 2.99 -11.48
N LYS A 159 8.69 2.98 -12.81
CA LYS A 159 7.55 3.10 -13.74
C LYS A 159 6.61 1.91 -13.68
N PHE A 160 7.15 0.69 -13.60
CA PHE A 160 6.40 -0.54 -13.47
C PHE A 160 5.52 -0.54 -12.22
N ILE A 161 6.11 -0.29 -11.05
CA ILE A 161 5.39 -0.20 -9.78
C ILE A 161 4.34 0.92 -9.85
N LYS A 162 4.71 2.11 -10.34
CA LYS A 162 3.78 3.24 -10.47
C LYS A 162 2.57 2.90 -11.35
N LEU A 163 2.78 2.18 -12.45
CA LEU A 163 1.70 1.82 -13.37
C LEU A 163 0.77 0.77 -12.76
N ILE A 164 1.30 -0.24 -12.06
CA ILE A 164 0.46 -1.19 -11.31
C ILE A 164 -0.38 -0.42 -10.30
N LEU A 165 0.25 0.41 -9.46
CA LEU A 165 -0.46 1.13 -8.41
C LEU A 165 -1.53 2.10 -8.93
N LYS A 166 -1.36 2.62 -10.15
CA LYS A 166 -2.31 3.52 -10.80
C LYS A 166 -3.50 2.79 -11.44
N ASN A 167 -3.29 1.60 -11.98
CA ASN A 167 -4.30 0.88 -12.77
C ASN A 167 -5.02 -0.21 -11.97
N GLU A 168 -4.41 -0.71 -10.89
CA GLU A 168 -4.96 -1.76 -10.04
C GLU A 168 -5.53 -1.19 -8.71
N THR A 169 -6.05 0.04 -8.74
CA THR A 169 -6.59 0.72 -7.55
C THR A 169 -7.80 0.00 -6.97
N ASP A 170 -8.68 -0.55 -7.83
CA ASP A 170 -9.92 -1.19 -7.39
C ASP A 170 -9.66 -2.51 -6.65
N THR A 171 -8.68 -3.28 -7.13
CA THR A 171 -8.25 -4.56 -6.58
C THR A 171 -7.16 -4.43 -5.50
N MET A 172 -6.69 -3.20 -5.25
CA MET A 172 -5.55 -2.90 -4.36
C MET A 172 -5.65 -3.55 -2.98
N GLU A 173 -6.84 -3.52 -2.38
CA GLU A 173 -7.08 -4.04 -1.03
C GLU A 173 -6.89 -5.56 -0.96
N ILE A 174 -7.40 -6.28 -1.96
CA ILE A 174 -7.24 -7.75 -2.06
C ILE A 174 -5.79 -8.08 -2.42
N ASN A 175 -5.19 -7.35 -3.36
CA ASN A 175 -3.81 -7.56 -3.78
C ASN A 175 -2.85 -7.38 -2.60
N LEU A 176 -2.95 -6.28 -1.84
CA LEU A 176 -2.08 -6.04 -0.70
C LEU A 176 -2.30 -7.05 0.44
N ALA A 177 -3.52 -7.55 0.64
CA ALA A 177 -3.78 -8.64 1.56
C ALA A 177 -3.07 -9.94 1.15
N LEU A 178 -3.14 -10.29 -0.15
CA LEU A 178 -2.41 -11.44 -0.71
C LEU A 178 -0.89 -11.27 -0.55
N PHE A 179 -0.35 -10.10 -0.92
CA PHE A 179 1.06 -9.80 -0.75
C PHE A 179 1.49 -9.87 0.71
N TYR A 180 0.71 -9.33 1.64
CA TYR A 180 1.02 -9.42 3.07
C TYR A 180 1.03 -10.88 3.56
N LYS A 181 0.04 -11.70 3.18
CA LYS A 181 0.02 -13.13 3.49
C LYS A 181 1.28 -13.82 2.99
N TRP A 182 1.69 -13.51 1.75
CA TRP A 182 2.93 -14.01 1.16
C TRP A 182 4.18 -13.55 1.90
N LEU A 183 4.28 -12.26 2.27
CA LEU A 183 5.45 -11.76 3.01
C LEU A 183 5.59 -12.44 4.39
N MET A 184 4.48 -12.78 5.03
CA MET A 184 4.48 -13.44 6.34
C MET A 184 4.70 -14.95 6.30
N SER A 185 4.68 -15.59 5.12
CA SER A 185 4.73 -17.05 5.00
C SER A 185 6.14 -17.64 5.00
N SER A 186 7.20 -16.82 5.09
CA SER A 186 8.62 -17.27 5.04
C SER A 186 8.93 -18.45 5.96
N ASN A 187 8.43 -18.43 7.19
CA ASN A 187 8.68 -19.48 8.19
C ASN A 187 7.90 -20.77 7.93
N GLU A 188 6.71 -20.69 7.32
CA GLU A 188 5.79 -21.82 7.15
C GLU A 188 5.99 -22.52 5.81
N CYS A 189 6.19 -21.73 4.75
CA CYS A 189 6.32 -22.23 3.38
C CYS A 189 7.78 -22.42 2.94
N GLY A 190 8.73 -21.99 3.78
CA GLY A 190 10.15 -21.94 3.44
C GLY A 190 10.48 -20.83 2.44
N GLN A 191 11.76 -20.48 2.36
CA GLN A 191 12.25 -19.50 1.38
C GLN A 191 12.84 -20.21 0.16
N LYS A 192 12.44 -19.78 -1.03
CA LYS A 192 13.08 -20.16 -2.29
C LYS A 192 13.83 -18.95 -2.83
N GLU A 193 15.14 -19.08 -3.04
CA GLU A 193 15.98 -18.01 -3.61
C GLU A 193 15.86 -16.66 -2.85
N GLY A 194 15.76 -16.74 -1.52
CA GLY A 194 15.62 -15.57 -0.64
C GLY A 194 14.22 -14.92 -0.63
N LEU A 195 13.20 -15.60 -1.17
CA LEU A 195 11.83 -15.09 -1.26
C LEU A 195 10.83 -16.00 -0.53
N PRO A 196 9.82 -15.43 0.15
CA PRO A 196 9.68 -14.00 0.52
C PRO A 196 10.84 -13.51 1.41
N PRO A 197 11.11 -12.18 1.50
CA PRO A 197 12.20 -11.66 2.32
C PRO A 197 12.10 -12.05 3.79
N THR A 198 13.23 -12.00 4.50
CA THR A 198 13.26 -12.28 5.94
C THR A 198 12.49 -11.22 6.72
N LEU A 199 12.00 -11.57 7.91
CA LEU A 199 11.27 -10.63 8.76
C LEU A 199 12.10 -9.38 9.12
N ASP A 200 13.43 -9.50 9.26
CA ASP A 200 14.30 -8.34 9.50
C ASP A 200 14.24 -7.33 8.35
N ILE A 201 14.27 -7.79 7.10
CA ILE A 201 14.17 -6.93 5.92
C ILE A 201 12.79 -6.27 5.88
N LEU A 202 11.72 -7.03 6.10
CA LEU A 202 10.36 -6.48 6.14
C LEU A 202 10.21 -5.44 7.24
N TYR A 203 10.75 -5.71 8.43
CA TYR A 203 10.74 -4.81 9.56
C TYR A 203 11.47 -3.50 9.26
N ARG A 204 12.62 -3.54 8.59
CA ARG A 204 13.35 -2.33 8.16
C ARG A 204 12.53 -1.47 7.20
N TYR A 205 11.88 -2.07 6.21
CA TYR A 205 11.01 -1.35 5.28
C TYR A 205 9.76 -0.79 5.96
N ALA A 206 9.11 -1.57 6.82
CA ALA A 206 7.95 -1.13 7.58
C ALA A 206 8.31 0.02 8.53
N GLY A 207 9.40 -0.11 9.28
CA GLY A 207 9.94 0.94 10.14
C GLY A 207 10.32 2.18 9.33
N PHE A 208 10.93 2.04 8.16
CA PHE A 208 11.25 3.15 7.27
C PHE A 208 9.99 3.93 6.88
N LEU A 209 8.95 3.24 6.42
CA LEU A 209 7.69 3.86 6.02
C LEU A 209 6.97 4.56 7.19
N VAL A 210 7.04 4.00 8.39
CA VAL A 210 6.33 4.50 9.57
C VAL A 210 7.09 5.60 10.30
N ASN A 211 8.41 5.49 10.39
CA ASN A 211 9.22 6.23 11.37
C ASN A 211 10.24 7.20 10.74
N SER A 212 10.66 6.99 9.48
CA SER A 212 11.58 7.91 8.80
C SER A 212 10.85 9.05 8.06
N ILE A 213 11.48 10.22 7.96
CA ILE A 213 11.03 11.39 7.19
C ILE A 213 10.84 10.99 5.73
N GLY A 214 11.82 10.30 5.14
CA GLY A 214 11.76 9.86 3.75
C GLY A 214 10.58 8.92 3.49
N GLY A 215 10.45 7.86 4.29
CA GLY A 215 9.39 6.86 4.15
C GLY A 215 7.99 7.43 4.39
N ARG A 216 7.81 8.25 5.43
CA ARG A 216 6.54 8.95 5.67
C ARG A 216 6.19 9.88 4.51
N ALA A 217 7.15 10.65 4.01
CA ALA A 217 6.94 11.50 2.84
C ALA A 217 6.60 10.70 1.57
N TYR A 218 7.09 9.46 1.41
CA TYR A 218 6.61 8.57 0.36
C TYR A 218 5.15 8.19 0.54
N LEU A 219 4.74 7.77 1.74
CA LEU A 219 3.36 7.39 2.04
C LEU A 219 2.38 8.56 1.82
N PHE A 220 2.70 9.76 2.28
CA PHE A 220 1.83 10.94 2.15
C PHE A 220 1.67 11.45 0.70
N ARG A 221 2.54 11.04 -0.22
CA ARG A 221 2.42 11.34 -1.66
C ARG A 221 1.60 10.28 -2.43
N ARG A 222 1.03 9.29 -1.74
CA ARG A 222 0.16 8.28 -2.34
C ARG A 222 -1.31 8.63 -2.12
N GLU A 223 -2.15 8.10 -3.00
CA GLU A 223 -3.60 8.14 -2.83
C GLU A 223 -3.98 7.57 -1.46
N THR A 224 -4.99 8.14 -0.83
CA THR A 224 -5.44 7.79 0.52
C THR A 224 -5.65 6.28 0.69
N ARG A 225 -6.32 5.59 -0.23
CA ARG A 225 -6.54 4.14 -0.15
C ARG A 225 -5.23 3.37 0.00
N LEU A 226 -4.27 3.64 -0.89
CA LEU A 226 -2.96 3.00 -0.86
C LEU A 226 -2.16 3.38 0.38
N ARG A 227 -2.16 4.66 0.77
CA ARG A 227 -1.46 5.13 1.97
C ARG A 227 -1.95 4.39 3.21
N LEU A 228 -3.26 4.28 3.40
CA LEU A 228 -3.86 3.62 4.55
C LEU A 228 -3.50 2.14 4.62
N LEU A 229 -3.59 1.42 3.50
CA LEU A 229 -3.26 0.00 3.44
C LEU A 229 -1.76 -0.25 3.69
N LEU A 230 -0.87 0.52 3.06
CA LEU A 230 0.57 0.41 3.31
C LEU A 230 0.92 0.72 4.75
N TYR A 231 0.29 1.73 5.35
CA TYR A 231 0.52 2.07 6.75
C TYR A 231 0.04 0.94 7.66
N TYR A 232 -1.18 0.43 7.43
CA TYR A 232 -1.75 -0.69 8.19
C TYR A 232 -0.83 -1.92 8.18
N TYR A 233 -0.43 -2.40 7.00
CA TYR A 233 0.43 -3.57 6.90
C TYR A 233 1.84 -3.32 7.47
N SER A 234 2.36 -2.09 7.39
CA SER A 234 3.63 -1.74 8.04
C SER A 234 3.54 -1.87 9.57
N LEU A 235 2.45 -1.40 10.18
CA LEU A 235 2.25 -1.55 11.63
C LEU A 235 2.13 -3.03 12.03
N LEU A 236 1.48 -3.87 11.22
CA LEU A 236 1.41 -5.31 11.47
C LEU A 236 2.78 -5.99 11.39
N ILE A 237 3.61 -5.63 10.39
CA ILE A 237 4.98 -6.14 10.26
C ILE A 237 5.82 -5.78 11.49
N ILE A 238 5.78 -4.52 11.93
CA ILE A 238 6.53 -4.06 13.11
C ILE A 238 6.04 -4.78 14.36
N HIS A 239 4.72 -4.96 14.52
CA HIS A 239 4.15 -5.71 15.63
C HIS A 239 4.66 -7.16 15.66
N GLU A 240 4.71 -7.84 14.52
CA GLU A 240 5.21 -9.21 14.45
C GLU A 240 6.72 -9.29 14.76
N ALA A 241 7.51 -8.30 14.31
CA ALA A 241 8.90 -8.18 14.70
C ALA A 241 9.07 -7.96 16.22
N ASP A 242 8.25 -7.10 16.83
CA ASP A 242 8.25 -6.87 18.28
C ASP A 242 7.90 -8.14 19.07
N LYS A 243 6.90 -8.91 18.63
CA LYS A 243 6.55 -10.21 19.23
C LYS A 243 7.71 -11.21 19.19
N LYS A 244 8.49 -11.21 18.11
CA LYS A 244 9.67 -12.05 17.95
C LYS A 244 10.95 -11.45 18.58
N LYS A 245 10.85 -10.33 19.30
CA LYS A 245 11.99 -9.60 19.88
C LYS A 245 13.02 -9.16 18.84
N MET A 246 12.57 -8.88 17.61
CA MET A 246 13.36 -8.41 16.47
C MET A 246 13.17 -6.91 16.19
N ASN A 247 12.51 -6.16 17.08
CA ASN A 247 12.38 -4.70 16.98
C ASN A 247 13.68 -3.99 17.41
N SER A 248 14.76 -4.22 16.65
CA SER A 248 16.12 -3.78 16.99
C SER A 248 16.32 -2.27 16.99
N PHE A 249 15.53 -1.53 16.20
CA PHE A 249 15.56 -0.06 16.14
C PHE A 249 14.58 0.60 17.12
N GLY A 250 13.85 -0.17 17.94
CA GLY A 250 12.97 0.36 18.98
C GLY A 250 11.82 1.21 18.45
N VAL A 251 11.30 0.90 17.26
CA VAL A 251 10.18 1.64 16.66
C VAL A 251 8.92 1.40 17.50
N ASP A 252 8.41 2.44 18.17
CA ASP A 252 7.15 2.39 18.92
C ASP A 252 5.97 2.69 17.99
N ILE A 253 5.12 1.68 17.77
CA ILE A 253 3.93 1.81 16.93
C ILE A 253 2.71 2.38 17.67
N THR A 254 2.74 2.39 19.01
CA THR A 254 1.59 2.76 19.84
C THR A 254 0.96 4.10 19.48
N PRO A 255 1.73 5.18 19.20
CA PRO A 255 1.15 6.48 18.87
C PRO A 255 0.35 6.49 17.56
N PHE A 256 0.53 5.50 16.70
CA PHE A 256 -0.07 5.44 15.37
C PHE A 256 -1.32 4.55 15.29
N LEU A 257 -1.52 3.66 16.28
CA LEU A 257 -2.57 2.63 16.21
C LEU A 257 -3.98 3.22 16.20
N GLU A 258 -4.31 4.08 17.16
CA GLU A 258 -5.64 4.68 17.26
C GLU A 258 -5.92 5.72 16.16
N PRO A 259 -5.01 6.67 15.85
CA PRO A 259 -5.24 7.59 14.74
C PRO A 259 -5.47 6.88 13.41
N LEU A 260 -4.71 5.82 13.12
CA LEU A 260 -4.91 5.05 11.90
C LEU A 260 -6.23 4.24 11.93
N ALA A 261 -6.62 3.71 13.09
CA ALA A 261 -7.88 2.99 13.24
C ALA A 261 -9.09 3.89 12.96
N GLU A 262 -9.08 5.11 13.49
CA GLU A 262 -10.11 6.11 13.25
C GLU A 262 -10.16 6.51 11.77
N GLU A 263 -8.99 6.78 11.18
CA GLU A 263 -8.89 7.18 9.77
C GLU A 263 -9.40 6.07 8.82
N ILE A 264 -8.96 4.83 9.02
CA ILE A 264 -9.43 3.68 8.24
C ILE A 264 -10.92 3.44 8.44
N GLY A 265 -11.40 3.47 9.69
CA GLY A 265 -12.81 3.22 10.01
C GLY A 265 -13.76 4.20 9.31
N ASN A 266 -13.32 5.44 9.13
CA ASN A 266 -14.10 6.49 8.47
C ASN A 266 -13.96 6.51 6.93
N TYR A 267 -12.96 5.83 6.36
CA TYR A 267 -12.71 5.83 4.93
C TYR A 267 -13.63 4.85 4.19
N GLN A 268 -14.61 5.36 3.44
CA GLN A 268 -15.70 4.57 2.84
C GLN A 268 -15.26 3.66 1.67
N PHE A 269 -14.11 3.94 1.05
CA PHE A 269 -13.61 3.20 -0.12
C PHE A 269 -12.71 2.00 0.25
N LEU A 270 -12.73 1.57 1.53
CA LEU A 270 -12.15 0.31 1.97
C LEU A 270 -13.26 -0.64 2.39
N TYR A 271 -13.31 -1.80 1.73
CA TYR A 271 -14.34 -2.81 1.98
C TYR A 271 -14.22 -3.39 3.40
N PHE A 272 -12.98 -3.63 3.84
CA PHE A 272 -12.65 -4.28 5.12
C PHE A 272 -12.29 -3.27 6.23
N ARG A 273 -12.71 -2.00 6.09
CA ARG A 273 -12.38 -0.92 7.03
C ARG A 273 -12.63 -1.24 8.51
N LYS A 274 -13.74 -1.94 8.82
CA LYS A 274 -14.09 -2.31 10.20
C LYS A 274 -13.12 -3.34 10.78
N GLU A 275 -12.71 -4.30 9.97
CA GLU A 275 -11.80 -5.37 10.36
C GLU A 275 -10.38 -4.81 10.60
N TYR A 276 -9.92 -3.95 9.70
CA TYR A 276 -8.64 -3.25 9.85
C TYR A 276 -8.61 -2.35 11.08
N ALA A 277 -9.64 -1.51 11.28
CA ALA A 277 -9.74 -0.64 12.45
C ALA A 277 -9.81 -1.46 13.74
N GLY A 278 -10.64 -2.50 13.79
CA GLY A 278 -10.74 -3.39 14.94
C GLY A 278 -9.40 -4.04 15.28
N ARG A 279 -8.68 -4.53 14.26
CA ARG A 279 -7.34 -5.12 14.45
C ARG A 279 -6.34 -4.12 15.05
N LEU A 280 -6.36 -2.87 14.61
CA LEU A 280 -5.49 -1.83 15.18
C LEU A 280 -5.81 -1.51 16.65
N ILE A 281 -7.11 -1.54 17.01
CA ILE A 281 -7.54 -1.39 18.41
C ILE A 281 -7.10 -2.58 19.26
N ASP A 282 -7.18 -3.81 18.74
CA ASP A 282 -6.65 -5.00 19.43
C ASP A 282 -5.15 -4.88 19.69
N LEU A 283 -4.39 -4.40 18.70
CA LEU A 283 -2.96 -4.12 18.85
C LEU A 283 -2.72 -3.06 19.93
N LYS A 284 -3.50 -1.97 19.97
CA LYS A 284 -3.38 -0.94 21.01
C LYS A 284 -3.58 -1.56 22.39
N ASN A 285 -4.61 -2.37 22.55
CA ASN A 285 -4.90 -3.06 23.82
C ASN A 285 -3.77 -4.03 24.22
N TYR A 286 -3.17 -4.73 23.26
CA TYR A 286 -1.98 -5.55 23.49
C TYR A 286 -0.83 -4.74 24.09
N TYR A 287 -0.48 -3.59 23.50
CA TYR A 287 0.61 -2.75 24.00
C TYR A 287 0.31 -2.11 25.35
N LEU A 288 -0.93 -1.69 25.60
CA LEU A 288 -1.35 -1.21 26.92
C LEU A 288 -1.19 -2.27 28.00
N LYS A 289 -1.56 -3.53 27.71
CA LYS A 289 -1.38 -4.65 28.63
C LYS A 289 0.10 -4.96 28.85
N LYS A 290 0.91 -5.00 27.78
CA LYS A 290 2.36 -5.25 27.85
C LYS A 290 3.07 -4.23 28.76
N ARG A 291 2.71 -2.94 28.67
CA ARG A 291 3.27 -1.86 29.51
C ARG A 291 2.88 -1.94 30.99
N ARG A 292 1.78 -2.62 31.34
CA ARG A 292 1.35 -2.81 32.74
C ARG A 292 2.04 -3.99 33.43
N ILE A 293 2.60 -4.91 32.64
CA ILE A 293 3.25 -6.14 33.12
C ILE A 293 4.77 -5.96 33.19
N SER A 294 5.33 -5.05 32.38
CA SER A 294 6.73 -4.63 32.43
C SER A 294 6.98 -3.57 33.49
#